data_AF-A0A935XNY1-F1
#
_entry.id   AF-A0A935XNY1-F1
#
_cell.length_a   1.000
_cell.length_b   1.000
_cell.length_c   1.000
_cell.angle_alpha   90.00
_cell.angle_beta   90.00
_cell.angle_gamma   90.00
#
_symmetry.space_group_name_H-M   'P 1'
#
loop_
_entity.id
_entity.type
_entity.pdbx_description
1 polymer ?
#
loop_
_entity_poly.entity_id
_entity_poly.type
_entity_poly.pdbx_seq_one_letter_code
_entity_poly.pdbx_strand_id
1 'polypeptide(L)'
;MRRGLVAAFREIDATCDAIEALKKKKYDFTVYMPTPRHEIEHAVEPPMSPVRRFTLIGGLLGVTFGYWIPVWTSEYWPLVVGGKAIASWIPFTIIGFEVMVLVGALSTVAAMFINSRIPKITATTGFDPRFTHGDYGIYVEAAPERLKEAEATLRQFGAIDVRGES
;
A
#
# COMPACT_ATOMS: atom_id res chain seq x y z
N MET A 1 18.82 -0.98 -23.42
CA MET A 1 17.47 -0.89 -24.01
C MET A 1 16.68 0.03 -23.11
N ARG A 2 16.16 1.16 -23.60
CA ARG A 2 15.36 2.08 -22.76
C ARG A 2 14.11 1.33 -22.29
N ARG A 3 13.93 1.17 -20.98
CA ARG A 3 12.88 0.34 -20.39
C ARG A 3 11.66 1.17 -19.96
N GLY A 4 11.77 2.49 -19.87
CA GLY A 4 10.63 3.35 -19.60
C GLY A 4 10.84 4.82 -19.91
N LEU A 5 9.77 5.60 -19.76
CA LEU A 5 9.75 7.05 -19.87
C LEU A 5 9.29 7.65 -18.55
N VAL A 6 9.98 8.68 -18.08
CA VAL A 6 9.55 9.50 -16.96
C VAL A 6 9.06 10.83 -17.50
N ALA A 7 7.85 11.23 -17.13
CA ALA A 7 7.31 12.55 -17.41
C ALA A 7 7.03 13.31 -16.10
N ALA A 8 7.34 14.61 -16.11
CA ALA A 8 7.07 15.52 -15.00
C ALA A 8 5.97 16.53 -15.37
N PHE A 9 5.05 16.78 -14.44
CA PHE A 9 3.90 17.67 -14.56
C PHE A 9 3.86 18.61 -13.37
N ARG A 10 3.33 19.83 -13.57
CA ARG A 10 3.16 20.82 -12.49
C ARG A 10 1.73 20.94 -12.00
N GLU A 11 0.80 20.73 -12.91
CA GLU A 11 -0.64 20.81 -12.65
C GLU A 11 -1.24 19.42 -12.48
N ILE A 12 -2.15 19.29 -11.52
CA ILE A 12 -2.84 18.04 -11.21
C ILE A 12 -3.75 17.63 -12.37
N ASP A 13 -4.51 18.57 -12.92
CA ASP A 13 -5.48 18.29 -13.99
C ASP A 13 -4.81 17.68 -15.23
N ALA A 14 -3.69 18.28 -15.65
CA ALA A 14 -2.85 17.78 -16.74
C ALA A 14 -2.33 16.36 -16.48
N THR A 15 -2.00 16.06 -15.22
CA THR A 15 -1.55 14.73 -14.79
C THR A 15 -2.70 13.72 -14.87
N CYS A 16 -3.90 14.08 -14.40
CA CYS A 16 -5.09 13.23 -14.45
C CYS A 16 -5.50 12.91 -15.90
N ASP A 17 -5.53 13.91 -16.78
CA ASP A 17 -5.84 13.72 -18.20
C ASP A 17 -4.84 12.78 -18.89
N ALA A 18 -3.55 12.94 -18.58
CA ALA A 18 -2.49 12.07 -19.08
C ALA A 18 -2.66 10.62 -18.59
N ILE A 19 -3.01 10.42 -17.31
CA ILE A 19 -3.28 9.10 -16.73
C ILE A 19 -4.44 8.42 -17.46
N GLU A 20 -5.55 9.13 -17.68
CA GLU A 20 -6.70 8.58 -18.40
C GLU A 20 -6.36 8.18 -19.84
N ALA A 21 -5.57 9.00 -20.53
CA ALA A 21 -5.13 8.72 -21.89
C ALA A 21 -4.24 7.47 -21.95
N LEU A 22 -3.30 7.33 -21.00
CA LEU A 22 -2.44 6.14 -20.89
C LEU A 22 -3.23 4.88 -20.55
N LYS A 23 -4.23 5.01 -19.66
CA LYS A 23 -5.14 3.92 -19.28
C LYS A 23 -5.97 3.44 -20.47
N LYS A 24 -6.54 4.36 -21.26
CA LYS A 24 -7.28 4.03 -22.50
C LYS A 24 -6.40 3.26 -23.50
N LYS A 25 -5.11 3.59 -23.56
CA LYS A 25 -4.12 2.92 -24.43
C LYS A 25 -3.48 1.67 -23.80
N LYS A 26 -3.89 1.26 -22.60
CA LYS A 26 -3.41 0.08 -21.87
C LYS A 26 -1.87 0.06 -21.69
N TYR A 27 -1.31 1.18 -21.30
CA TYR A 27 0.08 1.22 -20.82
C TYR A 27 0.16 0.82 -19.35
N ASP A 28 1.29 0.22 -18.97
CA ASP A 28 1.63 0.05 -17.56
C ASP A 28 2.38 1.30 -17.08
N PHE A 29 1.94 1.88 -15.97
CA PHE A 29 2.48 3.14 -15.48
C PHE A 29 2.46 3.22 -13.96
N THR A 30 3.41 3.99 -13.43
CA THR A 30 3.53 4.31 -12.00
C THR A 30 3.46 5.82 -11.84
N VAL A 31 2.58 6.29 -10.95
CA VAL A 31 2.44 7.72 -10.67
C VAL A 31 3.18 8.07 -9.37
N TYR A 32 3.96 9.13 -9.42
CA TYR A 32 4.66 9.73 -8.28
C TYR A 32 3.98 11.05 -7.93
N MET A 33 3.68 11.24 -6.65
CA MET A 33 3.07 12.47 -6.16
C MET A 33 3.68 12.84 -4.80
N PRO A 34 3.90 14.13 -4.51
CA PRO A 34 4.49 14.58 -3.24
C PRO A 34 3.53 14.39 -2.05
N THR A 35 2.22 14.43 -2.33
CA THR A 35 1.16 14.32 -1.33
C THR A 35 0.03 13.46 -1.88
N PRO A 36 -0.70 12.70 -1.04
CA PRO A 36 -1.88 11.97 -1.47
C PRO A 36 -2.96 12.92 -2.01
N ARG A 37 -3.44 12.64 -3.22
CA ARG A 37 -4.46 13.43 -3.92
C ARG A 37 -5.57 12.52 -4.40
N HIS A 38 -6.81 12.83 -4.02
CA HIS A 38 -7.97 12.01 -4.37
C HIS A 38 -8.21 12.02 -5.89
N GLU A 39 -7.91 13.14 -6.56
CA GLU A 39 -8.03 13.34 -8.00
C GLU A 39 -7.17 12.34 -8.78
N ILE A 40 -5.94 12.10 -8.32
CA ILE A 40 -5.03 11.14 -8.92
C ILE A 40 -5.46 9.70 -8.58
N GLU A 41 -5.89 9.44 -7.34
CA GLU A 41 -6.42 8.12 -6.96
C GLU A 41 -7.64 7.73 -7.79
N HIS A 42 -8.54 8.67 -8.06
CA HIS A 42 -9.70 8.49 -8.94
C HIS A 42 -9.32 8.28 -10.40
N ALA A 43 -8.26 8.93 -10.91
CA ALA A 43 -7.80 8.72 -12.28
C ALA A 43 -7.11 7.35 -12.46
N VAL A 44 -6.31 6.93 -11.47
CA VAL A 44 -5.62 5.63 -11.48
C VAL A 44 -6.60 4.48 -11.27
N GLU A 45 -7.55 4.63 -10.34
CA GLU A 45 -8.44 3.57 -9.84
C GLU A 45 -7.67 2.31 -9.40
N PRO A 46 -6.81 2.41 -8.36
CA PRO A 46 -6.01 1.28 -7.93
C PRO A 46 -6.89 0.13 -7.38
N PRO A 47 -6.47 -1.13 -7.56
CA PRO A 47 -7.18 -2.26 -6.99
C PRO A 47 -7.17 -2.21 -5.46
N MET A 48 -8.16 -2.86 -4.84
CA MET A 48 -8.25 -2.92 -3.38
C MET A 48 -6.99 -3.57 -2.77
N SER A 49 -6.43 -2.92 -1.75
CA SER A 49 -5.23 -3.42 -1.09
C SER A 49 -5.47 -4.76 -0.37
N PRO A 50 -4.62 -5.79 -0.59
CA PRO A 50 -4.74 -7.08 0.06
C PRO A 50 -4.41 -7.04 1.56
N VAL A 51 -3.80 -5.94 2.06
CA VAL A 51 -3.38 -5.76 3.45
C VAL A 51 -4.53 -6.00 4.43
N ARG A 52 -5.77 -5.61 4.08
CA ARG A 52 -6.96 -5.80 4.92
C ARG A 52 -7.23 -7.27 5.25
N ARG A 53 -6.90 -8.20 4.35
CA ARG A 53 -7.08 -9.65 4.58
C ARG A 53 -6.09 -10.17 5.61
N PHE A 54 -4.85 -9.68 5.59
CA PHE A 54 -3.84 -10.03 6.58
C PHE A 54 -4.21 -9.51 7.97
N THR A 55 -4.73 -8.27 8.06
CA THR A 55 -5.26 -7.72 9.33
C THR A 55 -6.37 -8.59 9.91
N LEU A 56 -7.32 -9.03 9.07
CA LEU A 56 -8.43 -9.88 9.51
C LEU A 56 -7.95 -11.24 10.03
N ILE A 57 -7.07 -11.92 9.28
CA ILE A 57 -6.53 -13.21 9.69
C ILE A 57 -5.71 -13.04 10.98
N GLY A 58 -4.86 -12.01 11.07
CA GLY A 58 -4.09 -11.70 12.26
C GLY A 58 -4.95 -11.42 13.48
N GLY A 59 -6.03 -10.64 13.32
CA GLY A 59 -6.97 -10.38 14.41
C GLY A 59 -7.71 -11.64 14.88
N LEU A 60 -8.16 -12.49 13.94
CA LEU A 60 -8.82 -13.77 14.28
C LEU A 60 -7.88 -14.74 15.01
N LEU A 61 -6.61 -14.81 14.59
CA LEU A 61 -5.61 -15.57 15.32
C LEU A 61 -5.36 -14.95 16.69
N GLY A 62 -5.20 -13.62 16.77
CA GLY A 62 -4.97 -12.89 18.01
C GLY A 62 -6.06 -13.08 19.05
N VAL A 63 -7.34 -12.99 18.67
CA VAL A 63 -8.44 -13.26 19.61
C VAL A 63 -8.46 -14.72 20.06
N THR A 64 -8.19 -15.66 19.14
CA THR A 64 -8.14 -17.09 19.46
C THR A 64 -7.03 -17.38 20.48
N PHE A 65 -5.81 -16.89 20.24
CA PHE A 65 -4.69 -17.03 21.17
C PHE A 65 -4.94 -16.27 22.49
N GLY A 66 -5.56 -15.09 22.41
CA GLY A 66 -5.86 -14.23 23.55
C GLY A 66 -6.89 -14.82 24.52
N TYR A 67 -7.82 -15.66 24.05
CA TYR A 67 -8.69 -16.46 24.93
C TYR A 67 -8.07 -17.81 25.30
N TRP A 68 -7.30 -18.42 24.40
CA TRP A 68 -6.70 -19.72 24.66
C TRP A 68 -5.69 -19.68 25.82
N ILE A 69 -4.82 -18.66 25.88
CA ILE A 69 -3.80 -18.55 26.94
C ILE A 69 -4.42 -18.44 28.34
N PRO A 70 -5.38 -17.52 28.62
CA PRO A 70 -5.99 -17.42 29.94
C PRO A 70 -6.81 -18.66 30.31
N VAL A 71 -7.55 -19.24 29.37
CA VAL A 71 -8.35 -20.46 29.61
C VAL A 71 -7.43 -21.62 29.97
N TRP A 72 -6.38 -21.85 29.17
CA TRP A 72 -5.43 -22.92 29.41
C TRP A 72 -4.69 -22.75 30.74
N THR A 73 -4.24 -21.52 31.05
CA THR A 73 -3.56 -21.23 32.33
C THR A 73 -4.49 -21.44 33.51
N SER A 74 -5.75 -21.04 33.38
CA SER A 74 -6.75 -21.17 34.42
C SER A 74 -7.16 -22.63 34.69
N GLU A 75 -7.13 -23.49 33.67
CA GLU A 75 -7.40 -24.92 33.82
C GLU A 75 -6.19 -25.67 34.38
N TYR A 76 -4.99 -25.31 33.92
CA TYR A 76 -3.75 -25.92 34.40
C TYR A 76 -3.45 -25.60 35.88
N TRP A 77 -3.76 -24.37 36.32
CA TRP A 77 -3.54 -23.94 37.70
C TRP A 77 -4.75 -23.18 38.26
N PRO A 78 -5.78 -23.90 38.77
CA PRO A 78 -7.04 -23.31 39.19
C PRO A 78 -6.90 -22.54 40.51
N LEU A 79 -6.66 -21.23 40.42
CA LEU A 79 -6.64 -20.34 41.58
C LEU A 79 -7.98 -19.62 41.73
N VAL A 80 -8.59 -19.77 42.91
CA VAL A 80 -9.76 -18.98 43.29
C VAL A 80 -9.28 -17.65 43.86
N VAL A 81 -9.36 -16.57 43.06
CA VAL A 81 -8.97 -15.22 43.47
C VAL A 81 -10.22 -14.36 43.66
N GLY A 82 -10.42 -13.83 44.87
CA GLY A 82 -11.54 -12.92 45.17
C GLY A 82 -12.93 -13.57 45.04
N GLY A 83 -13.05 -14.89 45.20
CA GLY A 83 -14.32 -15.63 45.13
C GLY A 83 -14.92 -15.76 43.73
N LYS A 84 -14.21 -15.35 42.68
CA LYS A 84 -14.67 -15.46 41.29
C LYS A 84 -14.48 -16.86 40.74
N ALA A 85 -15.31 -17.23 39.77
CA ALA A 85 -15.16 -18.48 39.04
C ALA A 85 -13.78 -18.54 38.36
N ILE A 86 -13.17 -19.73 38.40
CA ILE A 86 -11.86 -20.03 37.83
C ILE A 86 -11.81 -19.56 36.37
N ALA A 87 -12.83 -19.89 35.57
CA ALA A 87 -13.06 -19.30 34.27
C ALA A 87 -13.98 -18.07 34.37
N SER A 88 -13.40 -16.87 34.30
CA SER A 88 -14.15 -15.61 34.25
C SER A 88 -14.06 -14.98 32.86
N TRP A 89 -15.17 -14.99 32.12
CA TRP A 89 -15.18 -14.54 30.72
C TRP A 89 -14.91 -13.03 30.55
N ILE A 90 -15.35 -12.19 31.51
CA ILE A 90 -15.17 -10.73 31.48
C ILE A 90 -13.67 -10.34 31.48
N PRO A 91 -12.83 -10.76 32.46
CA PRO A 91 -11.41 -10.42 32.44
C PRO A 91 -10.67 -11.05 31.25
N PHE A 92 -11.06 -12.24 30.78
CA PHE A 92 -10.43 -12.85 29.60
C PHE A 92 -10.74 -12.09 28.32
N THR A 93 -11.90 -11.44 28.23
CA THR A 93 -12.26 -10.61 27.08
C THR A 93 -11.34 -9.40 26.94
N ILE A 94 -10.89 -8.81 28.06
CA ILE A 94 -9.93 -7.70 28.04
C ILE A 94 -8.61 -8.17 27.42
N ILE A 95 -8.08 -9.31 27.88
CA ILE A 95 -6.84 -9.89 27.34
C ILE A 95 -7.02 -10.30 25.87
N GLY A 96 -8.12 -10.96 25.55
CA GLY A 96 -8.48 -11.36 24.18
C GLY A 96 -8.52 -10.17 23.23
N PHE A 97 -9.06 -9.04 23.67
CA PHE A 97 -9.10 -7.79 22.90
C PHE A 97 -7.70 -7.22 22.66
N GLU A 98 -6.87 -7.10 23.70
CA GLU A 98 -5.52 -6.54 23.56
C GLU A 98 -4.64 -7.40 22.64
N VAL A 99 -4.70 -8.73 22.78
CA VAL A 99 -3.93 -9.65 21.93
C VAL A 99 -4.45 -9.63 20.48
N MET A 100 -5.77 -9.53 20.28
CA MET A 100 -6.37 -9.33 18.95
C MET A 100 -5.83 -8.06 18.28
N VAL A 101 -5.83 -6.93 18.98
CA VAL A 101 -5.33 -5.65 18.46
C VAL A 101 -3.83 -5.74 18.16
N LEU A 102 -3.04 -6.31 19.06
CA LEU A 102 -1.60 -6.47 18.89
C LEU A 102 -1.26 -7.32 17.67
N VAL A 103 -1.80 -8.54 17.57
CA VAL A 103 -1.50 -9.46 16.46
C VAL A 103 -2.07 -8.94 15.14
N GLY A 104 -3.26 -8.31 15.17
CA GLY A 104 -3.85 -7.65 14.01
C GLY A 104 -2.99 -6.50 13.48
N ALA A 105 -2.50 -5.63 14.36
CA ALA A 105 -1.62 -4.52 14.01
C ALA A 105 -0.28 -5.00 13.45
N LEU A 106 0.38 -5.97 14.11
CA LEU A 106 1.63 -6.55 13.63
C LEU A 106 1.47 -7.23 12.27
N SER A 107 0.35 -7.95 12.06
CA SER A 107 0.04 -8.58 10.77
C SER A 107 -0.19 -7.54 9.68
N THR A 108 -0.81 -6.40 10.01
CA THR A 108 -1.01 -5.27 9.09
C THR A 108 0.33 -4.67 8.66
N VAL A 109 1.21 -4.41 9.62
CA VAL A 109 2.55 -3.87 9.38
C VAL A 109 3.37 -4.84 8.52
N ALA A 110 3.39 -6.13 8.87
CA ALA A 110 4.08 -7.15 8.08
C ALA A 110 3.53 -7.22 6.64
N ALA A 111 2.21 -7.20 6.47
CA ALA A 111 1.59 -7.20 5.15
C ALA A 111 1.92 -5.94 4.34
N MET A 112 2.01 -4.77 4.98
CA MET A 112 2.44 -3.54 4.33
C MET A 112 3.88 -3.68 3.81
N PHE A 113 4.81 -4.18 4.62
CA PHE A 113 6.20 -4.40 4.19
C PHE A 113 6.30 -5.37 3.01
N ILE A 114 5.58 -6.51 3.08
CA ILE A 114 5.57 -7.53 2.04
C ILE A 114 4.96 -6.99 0.73
N ASN A 115 3.78 -6.36 0.78
CA ASN A 115 3.10 -5.87 -0.42
C ASN A 115 3.79 -4.64 -1.03
N SER A 116 4.39 -3.78 -0.20
CA SER A 116 5.15 -2.62 -0.68
C SER A 116 6.57 -2.98 -1.13
N ARG A 117 6.99 -4.24 -0.94
CA ARG A 117 8.34 -4.77 -1.23
C ARG A 117 9.44 -3.96 -0.54
N ILE A 118 9.21 -3.62 0.72
CA ILE A 118 10.16 -2.87 1.56
C ILE A 118 10.94 -3.89 2.43
N PRO A 119 12.27 -3.78 2.55
CA PRO A 119 13.15 -2.75 1.99
C PRO A 119 13.45 -2.98 0.50
N LYS A 120 13.25 -1.96 -0.32
CA LYS A 120 13.73 -1.97 -1.71
C LYS A 120 15.24 -1.79 -1.70
N ILE A 121 15.98 -2.86 -2.04
CA ILE A 121 17.45 -2.86 -2.11
C ILE A 121 17.94 -2.16 -3.40
N THR A 122 17.08 -2.08 -4.43
CA THR A 122 17.37 -1.43 -5.71
C THR A 122 16.71 -0.06 -5.80
N ALA A 123 17.38 0.89 -6.47
CA ALA A 123 16.87 2.24 -6.73
C ALA A 123 15.46 2.19 -7.36
N THR A 124 14.58 3.07 -6.91
CA THR A 124 13.23 3.24 -7.47
C THR A 124 13.35 3.66 -8.94
N THR A 125 13.03 2.74 -9.85
CA THR A 125 12.99 3.02 -11.30
C THR A 125 12.01 4.15 -11.58
N GLY A 126 12.42 5.16 -12.33
CA GLY A 126 11.52 6.25 -12.72
C GLY A 126 11.46 7.41 -11.74
N PHE A 127 12.25 7.42 -10.66
CA PHE A 127 12.15 8.43 -9.61
C PHE A 127 13.08 9.63 -9.84
N ASP A 128 12.49 10.84 -9.88
CA ASP A 128 13.21 12.11 -9.85
C ASP A 128 12.94 12.82 -8.50
N PRO A 129 13.96 13.36 -7.81
CA PRO A 129 13.80 14.13 -6.57
C PRO A 129 12.76 15.27 -6.66
N ARG A 130 12.52 15.82 -7.86
CA ARG A 130 11.50 16.84 -8.11
C ARG A 130 10.09 16.42 -7.68
N PHE A 131 9.78 15.12 -7.74
CA PHE A 131 8.47 14.60 -7.34
C PHE A 131 8.20 14.71 -5.84
N THR A 132 9.25 14.88 -5.03
CA THR A 132 9.10 15.14 -3.60
C THR A 132 8.95 16.64 -3.30
N HIS A 133 9.42 17.51 -4.20
CA HIS A 133 9.42 18.97 -4.00
C HIS A 133 8.17 19.69 -4.51
N GLY A 134 7.31 19.02 -5.29
CA GLY A 134 6.03 19.61 -5.70
C GLY A 134 5.52 19.15 -7.07
N ASP A 135 6.38 18.59 -7.91
CA ASP A 135 5.99 18.13 -9.24
C ASP A 135 5.32 16.75 -9.17
N TYR A 136 4.44 16.46 -10.12
CA TYR A 136 3.83 15.15 -10.31
C TYR A 136 4.60 14.37 -11.37
N GLY A 137 4.86 13.09 -11.10
CA GLY A 137 5.63 12.21 -11.99
C GLY A 137 4.78 11.08 -12.55
N ILE A 138 4.96 10.75 -13.82
CA ILE A 138 4.42 9.52 -14.41
C ILE A 138 5.57 8.76 -15.04
N TYR A 139 5.82 7.54 -14.55
CA TYR A 139 6.72 6.58 -15.18
C TYR A 139 5.90 5.60 -16.01
N VAL A 140 6.20 5.45 -17.29
CA VAL A 140 5.55 4.53 -18.21
C VAL A 140 6.54 3.44 -18.61
N GLU A 141 6.18 2.18 -18.37
CA GLU A 141 6.94 1.02 -18.83
C GLU A 141 6.34 0.54 -20.16
N ALA A 142 7.14 0.55 -21.22
CA ALA A 142 6.67 0.18 -22.55
C ALA A 142 7.79 -0.39 -23.43
N ALA A 143 7.39 -1.24 -24.38
CA ALA A 143 8.30 -1.73 -25.42
C ALA A 143 8.84 -0.57 -26.28
N PRO A 144 10.05 -0.69 -26.85
CA PRO A 144 10.69 0.39 -27.60
C PRO A 144 9.85 0.96 -28.75
N GLU A 145 9.02 0.14 -29.38
CA GLU A 145 8.11 0.54 -30.46
C GLU A 145 7.04 1.54 -29.99
N ARG A 146 6.56 1.37 -28.75
CA ARG A 146 5.46 2.16 -28.17
C ARG A 146 5.92 3.37 -27.38
N LEU A 147 7.23 3.51 -27.11
CA LEU A 147 7.78 4.65 -26.37
C LEU A 147 7.54 5.97 -27.09
N LYS A 148 7.69 6.02 -28.42
CA LYS A 148 7.46 7.26 -29.18
C LYS A 148 6.02 7.74 -29.08
N GLU A 149 5.07 6.82 -29.10
CA GLU A 149 3.65 7.13 -28.94
C GLU A 149 3.32 7.58 -27.52
N ALA A 150 3.93 6.93 -26.51
CA ALA A 150 3.79 7.32 -25.11
C ALA A 150 4.35 8.73 -24.85
N GLU A 151 5.55 9.03 -25.37
CA GLU A 151 6.14 10.37 -25.27
C GLU A 151 5.26 11.44 -25.93
N ALA A 152 4.75 11.18 -27.14
CA ALA A 152 3.86 12.11 -27.82
C ALA A 152 2.57 12.37 -27.01
N THR A 153 2.01 11.32 -26.41
CA THR A 153 0.83 11.42 -25.54
C THR A 153 1.14 12.27 -24.31
N LEU A 154 2.24 11.98 -23.60
CA LEU A 154 2.64 12.72 -22.40
C LEU A 154 2.87 14.22 -22.69
N ARG A 155 3.54 14.55 -23.79
CA ARG A 155 3.75 15.95 -24.21
C ARG A 155 2.45 16.65 -24.61
N GLN A 156 1.52 15.94 -25.25
CA GLN A 156 0.23 16.49 -25.65
C GLN A 156 -0.59 16.96 -24.43
N PHE A 157 -0.51 16.24 -23.31
CA PHE A 157 -1.22 16.55 -22.08
C PHE A 157 -0.44 17.47 -21.13
N GLY A 158 0.64 18.12 -21.58
CA GLY A 158 1.31 19.18 -20.82
C GLY A 158 2.48 18.71 -19.93
N ALA A 159 3.13 17.59 -20.24
CA ALA A 159 4.38 17.22 -19.58
C ALA A 159 5.46 18.30 -19.81
N ILE A 160 6.05 18.79 -18.72
CA ILE A 160 7.11 19.80 -18.74
C ILE A 160 8.42 19.18 -19.25
N ASP A 161 8.69 17.97 -18.79
CA ASP A 161 9.90 17.23 -19.10
C ASP A 161 9.53 15.77 -19.35
N VAL A 162 10.12 15.17 -20.37
CA VAL A 162 9.96 13.75 -20.69
C VAL A 162 11.34 13.18 -20.96
N ARG A 163 11.77 12.24 -20.12
CA ARG A 163 13.10 11.62 -20.18
C ARG A 163 12.98 10.12 -20.35
N GLY A 164 13.83 9.54 -21.18
CA GLY A 164 13.95 8.09 -21.29
C GLY A 164 14.85 7.55 -20.18
N GLU A 165 14.37 6.54 -19.45
CA GLU A 165 15.14 5.82 -18.44
C GLU A 165 15.47 4.40 -18.94
N SER A 166 16.68 3.94 -18.68
CA SER A 166 17.25 2.68 -19.20
C SER A 166 17.56 1.69 -18.11
#